data_AF-A0A224AXK8-F1
#
_entry.id   AF-A0A224AXK8-F1
#
_cell.length_a   1.000
_cell.length_b   1.000
_cell.length_c   1.000
_cell.angle_alpha   90.00
_cell.angle_beta   90.00
_cell.angle_gamma   90.00
#
_symmetry.space_group_name_H-M   'P 1'
#
loop_
_entity.id
_entity.type
_entity.pdbx_description
1 polymer ?
#
loop_
_entity_poly.entity_id
_entity_poly.type
_entity_poly.pdbx_seq_one_letter_code
_entity_poly.pdbx_strand_id
1 'polypeptide(L)'
;MNIFQVFYFRKLKKRLCNILDAFIELKVFNSAVRNVTFDLDPKVHFKLNSFINHLFSLFEKFIVQNINKELFYNFITFFIYHQVANNNIFWNRIETEVDLTNKKTLIDFNSQKRDYYYLFLDELKKLDNYNFHLRTILRNTL
;
A
#
# COMPACT_ATOMS: atom_id res chain seq x y z
N MET A 1 -7.09 -19.33 7.82
CA MET A 1 -5.93 -18.43 7.94
C MET A 1 -4.88 -19.07 8.80
N ASN A 2 -3.68 -19.26 8.27
CA ASN A 2 -2.54 -19.67 9.08
C ASN A 2 -2.14 -18.50 10.01
N ILE A 3 -1.70 -18.78 11.24
CA ILE A 3 -1.27 -17.78 12.23
C ILE A 3 -0.23 -16.81 11.66
N PHE A 4 0.63 -17.26 10.75
CA PHE A 4 1.60 -16.40 10.05
C PHE A 4 0.94 -15.34 9.15
N GLN A 5 -0.17 -15.67 8.48
CA GLN A 5 -0.93 -14.69 7.68
C GLN A 5 -1.55 -13.62 8.59
N VAL A 6 -2.09 -14.03 9.75
CA VAL A 6 -2.62 -13.09 10.75
C VAL A 6 -1.53 -12.10 11.19
N PHE A 7 -0.33 -12.59 11.50
CA PHE A 7 0.79 -11.74 11.89
C PHE A 7 1.25 -10.80 10.77
N TYR A 8 1.34 -11.30 9.54
CA TYR A 8 1.68 -10.50 8.38
C TYR A 8 0.71 -9.33 8.18
N PHE A 9 -0.59 -9.60 8.11
CA PHE A 9 -1.60 -8.56 7.89
C PHE A 9 -1.73 -7.59 9.07
N ARG A 10 -1.51 -8.04 10.31
CA ARG A 10 -1.38 -7.12 11.47
C ARG A 10 -0.20 -6.17 11.33
N LYS A 11 0.96 -6.66 10.88
CA LYS A 11 2.15 -5.83 10.64
C LYS A 11 1.91 -4.84 9.50
N LEU A 12 1.28 -5.30 8.41
CA LEU A 12 0.90 -4.47 7.27
C LEU A 12 -0.03 -3.33 7.70
N LYS A 13 -1.07 -3.66 8.48
CA LYS A 13 -2.02 -2.69 9.04
C LYS A 13 -1.31 -1.63 9.87
N LYS A 14 -0.43 -2.03 10.78
CA LYS A 14 0.32 -1.10 11.64
C LYS A 14 1.20 -0.14 10.83
N ARG A 15 1.91 -0.65 9.81
CA ARG A 15 2.72 0.17 8.89
C ARG A 15 1.85 1.19 8.15
N LEU A 16 0.70 0.76 7.64
CA LEU A 16 -0.22 1.63 6.92
C LEU A 16 -0.79 2.74 7.82
N CYS A 17 -1.17 2.43 9.07
CA CYS A 17 -1.63 3.44 10.03
C CYS A 17 -0.59 4.53 10.29
N ASN A 18 0.68 4.15 10.52
CA ASN A 18 1.76 5.13 10.72
C ASN A 18 1.96 6.04 9.50
N ILE A 19 1.76 5.50 8.30
CA ILE A 19 1.89 6.27 7.06
C ILE A 19 0.69 7.21 6.88
N LEU A 20 -0.53 6.75 7.19
CA LEU A 20 -1.72 7.61 7.19
C LEU A 20 -1.58 8.77 8.17
N ASP A 21 -0.97 8.57 9.33
CA ASP A 21 -0.68 9.66 10.27
C ASP A 21 0.25 10.72 9.66
N ALA A 22 1.32 10.31 8.97
CA ALA A 22 2.20 11.24 8.26
C ALA A 22 1.43 12.00 7.16
N PHE A 23 0.50 11.35 6.47
CA PHE A 23 -0.34 12.01 5.46
C PHE A 23 -1.40 12.94 6.06
N ILE A 24 -1.88 12.70 7.28
CA ILE A 24 -2.74 13.65 8.00
C ILE A 24 -1.95 14.91 8.36
N GLU A 25 -0.72 14.74 8.86
CA GLU A 25 0.16 15.87 9.19
C GLU A 25 0.51 16.71 7.96
N LEU A 26 0.69 16.06 6.80
CA LEU A 26 0.85 16.71 5.49
C LEU A 26 -0.44 17.32 4.93
N LYS A 27 -1.58 17.24 5.63
CA LYS A 27 -2.91 17.68 5.17
C LYS A 27 -3.37 17.02 3.87
N VAL A 28 -2.83 15.83 3.57
CA VAL A 28 -3.25 15.00 2.42
C VAL A 28 -4.59 14.35 2.72
N PHE A 29 -4.74 13.84 3.96
CA PHE A 29 -5.98 13.29 4.50
C PHE A 29 -6.55 14.16 5.60
N ASN A 30 -7.88 14.12 5.74
CA ASN A 30 -8.51 14.55 7.00
C ASN A 30 -8.29 13.48 8.09
N SER A 31 -8.41 13.88 9.35
CA SER A 31 -8.20 12.98 10.49
C SER A 31 -9.25 11.86 10.60
N ALA A 32 -10.38 11.94 9.89
CA ALA A 32 -11.42 10.93 9.91
C ALA A 32 -10.97 9.60 9.27
N VAL A 33 -9.90 9.62 8.46
CA VAL A 33 -9.29 8.41 7.90
C VAL A 33 -8.81 7.43 9.00
N ARG A 34 -8.51 7.92 10.22
CA ARG A 34 -8.12 7.08 11.36
C ARG A 34 -9.23 6.13 11.82
N ASN A 35 -10.48 6.48 11.54
CA ASN A 35 -11.64 5.66 11.90
C ASN A 35 -11.97 4.59 10.85
N VAL A 36 -11.22 4.54 9.74
CA VAL A 36 -11.42 3.53 8.71
C VAL A 36 -10.94 2.18 9.25
N THR A 37 -11.88 1.33 9.63
CA THR A 37 -11.61 -0.08 9.84
C THR A 37 -11.48 -0.74 8.48
N PHE A 38 -10.24 -0.94 8.03
CA PHE A 38 -9.94 -1.80 6.90
C PHE A 38 -9.61 -3.19 7.44
N ASP A 39 -10.45 -4.15 7.08
CA ASP A 39 -10.19 -5.55 7.36
C ASP A 39 -9.29 -6.09 6.26
N LEU A 40 -8.08 -6.50 6.63
CA LEU A 40 -7.13 -7.11 5.71
C LEU A 40 -7.28 -8.64 5.76
N ASP A 41 -8.50 -9.15 5.96
CA ASP A 41 -8.76 -10.59 6.08
C ASP A 41 -8.52 -11.27 4.71
N PRO A 42 -7.48 -12.09 4.54
CA PRO A 42 -7.20 -12.84 3.31
C PRO A 42 -8.28 -13.87 2.95
N LYS A 43 -9.27 -14.16 3.82
CA LYS A 43 -10.43 -14.97 3.42
C LYS A 43 -11.31 -14.26 2.38
N VAL A 44 -11.17 -12.95 2.25
CA VAL A 44 -11.85 -12.13 1.27
C VAL A 44 -10.76 -11.42 0.45
N HIS A 45 -10.82 -11.53 -0.88
CA HIS A 45 -9.94 -10.88 -1.88
C HIS A 45 -8.81 -11.76 -2.44
N PHE A 46 -8.89 -12.21 -3.70
CA PHE A 46 -8.78 -11.50 -5.00
C PHE A 46 -7.35 -11.08 -5.34
N LYS A 47 -7.00 -11.23 -6.63
CA LYS A 47 -5.74 -10.82 -7.28
C LYS A 47 -5.14 -9.53 -6.68
N LEU A 48 -3.81 -9.45 -6.55
CA LEU A 48 -3.08 -8.34 -5.91
C LEU A 48 -3.55 -6.92 -6.33
N ASN A 49 -3.84 -6.72 -7.60
CA ASN A 49 -4.34 -5.43 -8.11
C ASN A 49 -5.74 -5.07 -7.57
N SER A 50 -6.61 -6.06 -7.36
CA SER A 50 -7.91 -5.85 -6.73
C SER A 50 -7.77 -5.42 -5.27
N PHE A 51 -6.79 -5.98 -4.56
CA PHE A 51 -6.48 -5.57 -3.18
C PHE A 51 -5.93 -4.14 -3.10
N ILE A 52 -5.03 -3.75 -4.02
CA ILE A 52 -4.54 -2.38 -4.16
C ILE A 52 -5.69 -1.40 -4.42
N ASN A 53 -6.57 -1.71 -5.39
CA ASN A 53 -7.70 -0.87 -5.74
C ASN A 53 -8.72 -0.76 -4.58
N HIS A 54 -8.94 -1.85 -3.84
CA HIS A 54 -9.81 -1.83 -2.68
C HIS A 54 -9.26 -0.91 -1.58
N LEU A 55 -7.96 -1.02 -1.25
CA LEU A 55 -7.31 -0.13 -0.30
C LEU A 55 -7.40 1.34 -0.74
N PHE A 56 -7.12 1.62 -2.01
CA PHE A 56 -7.25 2.98 -2.54
C PHE A 56 -8.67 3.53 -2.34
N SER A 57 -9.70 2.77 -2.74
CA SER A 57 -11.11 3.16 -2.62
C SER A 57 -11.55 3.42 -1.18
N LEU A 58 -11.04 2.65 -0.21
CA LEU A 58 -11.36 2.87 1.20
C LEU A 58 -10.92 4.25 1.70
N PHE A 59 -9.79 4.75 1.22
CA PHE A 59 -9.21 5.99 1.69
C PHE A 59 -9.52 7.20 0.79
N GLU A 60 -9.80 7.01 -0.50
CA GLU A 60 -9.89 8.11 -1.48
C GLU A 60 -10.86 9.23 -1.06
N LYS A 61 -11.95 8.87 -0.38
CA LYS A 61 -12.99 9.81 0.07
C LYS A 61 -12.53 10.77 1.17
N PHE A 62 -11.37 10.51 1.78
CA PHE A 62 -10.79 11.34 2.83
C PHE A 62 -9.70 12.28 2.31
N ILE A 63 -9.37 12.20 1.01
CA ILE A 63 -8.36 13.03 0.38
C ILE A 63 -8.89 14.47 0.26
N VAL A 64 -8.11 15.44 0.74
CA VAL A 64 -8.58 16.83 0.90
C VAL A 64 -8.09 17.77 -0.20
N GLN A 65 -7.06 17.40 -0.99
CA GLN A 65 -6.54 18.25 -2.08
C GLN A 65 -6.62 17.54 -3.44
N ASN A 66 -6.97 18.28 -4.50
CA ASN A 66 -7.28 17.71 -5.82
C ASN A 66 -6.10 16.99 -6.52
N ILE A 67 -4.86 17.30 -6.18
CA ILE A 67 -3.64 16.65 -6.75
C ILE A 67 -3.29 15.34 -6.01
N ASN A 68 -3.92 15.07 -4.85
CA ASN A 68 -3.47 14.03 -3.93
C ASN A 68 -3.97 12.60 -4.24
N LYS A 69 -4.91 12.44 -5.18
CA LYS A 69 -5.41 11.10 -5.55
C LYS A 69 -4.34 10.27 -6.24
N GLU A 70 -3.62 10.87 -7.18
CA GLU A 70 -2.57 10.19 -7.92
C GLU A 70 -1.36 9.89 -7.03
N LEU A 71 -0.94 10.85 -6.20
CA LEU A 71 0.05 10.65 -5.14
C LEU A 71 -0.29 9.43 -4.28
N PHE A 72 -1.52 9.36 -3.79
CA PHE A 72 -1.93 8.30 -2.88
C PHE A 72 -2.09 6.94 -3.57
N TYR A 73 -2.62 6.92 -4.81
CA TYR A 73 -2.70 5.70 -5.61
C TYR A 73 -1.30 5.13 -5.90
N ASN A 74 -0.38 5.99 -6.36
CA ASN A 74 1.01 5.61 -6.64
C ASN A 74 1.71 5.11 -5.38
N PHE A 75 1.49 5.78 -4.24
CA PHE A 75 1.98 5.34 -2.94
C PHE A 75 1.45 3.95 -2.54
N ILE A 76 0.14 3.73 -2.52
CA ILE A 76 -0.45 2.43 -2.09
C ILE A 76 0.03 1.31 -3.01
N THR A 77 0.08 1.58 -4.32
CA THR A 77 0.58 0.62 -5.31
C THR A 77 2.03 0.26 -5.04
N PHE A 78 2.91 1.24 -4.87
CA PHE A 78 4.31 1.03 -4.52
C PHE A 78 4.47 0.30 -3.17
N PHE A 79 3.78 0.77 -2.13
CA PHE A 79 3.83 0.22 -0.78
C PHE A 79 3.48 -1.27 -0.79
N ILE A 80 2.35 -1.64 -1.37
CA ILE A 80 1.91 -3.03 -1.44
C ILE A 80 2.88 -3.89 -2.24
N TYR A 81 3.32 -3.46 -3.42
CA TYR A 81 4.30 -4.22 -4.19
C TYR A 81 5.64 -4.39 -3.45
N HIS A 82 6.07 -3.40 -2.67
CA HIS A 82 7.27 -3.51 -1.85
C HIS A 82 7.08 -4.49 -0.68
N GLN A 83 5.92 -4.47 -0.01
CA GLN A 83 5.60 -5.45 1.04
C GLN A 83 5.52 -6.87 0.49
N VAL A 84 5.02 -7.03 -0.74
CA VAL A 84 4.98 -8.29 -1.47
C VAL A 84 6.39 -8.79 -1.77
N ALA A 85 7.26 -7.96 -2.35
CA ALA A 85 8.65 -8.34 -2.67
C ALA A 85 9.42 -8.79 -1.43
N ASN A 86 9.27 -8.08 -0.30
CA ASN A 86 9.90 -8.44 0.97
C ASN A 86 9.33 -9.72 1.61
N ASN A 87 8.17 -10.20 1.16
CA ASN A 87 7.46 -11.37 1.71
C ASN A 87 6.92 -12.28 0.59
N ASN A 88 7.69 -12.45 -0.49
CA ASN A 88 7.27 -13.14 -1.72
C ASN A 88 6.70 -14.55 -1.47
N ILE A 89 7.22 -15.28 -0.48
CA ILE A 89 6.78 -16.64 -0.12
C ILE A 89 5.29 -16.66 0.30
N PHE A 90 4.81 -15.60 0.97
CA PHE A 90 3.44 -15.52 1.46
C PHE A 90 2.45 -15.15 0.36
N TRP A 91 2.78 -14.16 -0.48
CA TRP A 91 1.92 -13.72 -1.57
C TRP A 91 1.84 -14.74 -2.70
N ASN A 92 2.96 -15.40 -3.02
CA ASN A 92 2.95 -16.51 -3.97
C ASN A 92 1.98 -17.63 -3.54
N ARG A 93 1.80 -17.87 -2.22
CA ARG A 93 0.82 -18.85 -1.72
C ARG A 93 -0.64 -18.38 -1.85
N ILE A 94 -0.89 -17.08 -1.70
CA ILE A 94 -2.23 -16.48 -1.82
C ILE A 94 -2.68 -16.43 -3.29
N GLU A 95 -1.76 -16.17 -4.23
CA GLU A 95 -2.08 -16.17 -5.67
C GLU A 95 -2.27 -17.58 -6.26
N THR A 96 -1.77 -18.64 -5.60
CA THR A 96 -1.81 -20.03 -6.09
C THR A 96 -3.04 -20.85 -5.73
N GLU A 97 -4.04 -20.33 -5.00
CA GLU A 97 -5.30 -21.07 -4.75
C GLU A 97 -6.33 -20.97 -5.90
N VAL A 98 -5.93 -20.40 -7.04
CA VAL A 98 -6.62 -20.62 -8.33
C VAL A 98 -5.62 -21.29 -9.27
N ASP A 99 -5.89 -22.56 -9.53
CA ASP A 99 -5.25 -23.49 -10.48
C ASP A 99 -4.25 -22.86 -11.47
N LEU A 100 -2.95 -23.16 -11.30
CA LEU A 100 -1.89 -22.80 -12.25
C LEU A 100 -0.87 -23.94 -12.38
N THR A 101 -1.24 -24.98 -13.12
CA THR A 101 -0.26 -25.91 -13.72
C THR A 101 0.75 -25.21 -14.63
N ASN A 102 0.57 -23.93 -14.97
CA ASN A 102 1.53 -23.12 -15.70
C ASN A 102 1.49 -21.66 -15.25
N LYS A 103 2.33 -21.29 -14.26
CA LYS A 103 3.12 -20.04 -14.20
C LYS A 103 3.71 -19.89 -12.80
N LYS A 104 5.00 -20.22 -12.66
CA LYS A 104 5.84 -19.58 -11.63
C LYS A 104 6.06 -18.13 -12.06
N THR A 105 5.11 -17.25 -11.79
CA THR A 105 5.40 -15.81 -11.81
C THR A 105 5.94 -15.44 -10.44
N LEU A 106 7.27 -15.48 -10.32
CA LEU A 106 7.95 -14.56 -9.42
C LEU A 106 7.37 -13.17 -9.72
N ILE A 107 6.90 -12.46 -8.70
CA ILE A 107 6.46 -11.07 -8.87
C ILE A 107 7.73 -10.25 -9.12
N ASP A 108 8.14 -10.16 -10.39
CA ASP A 108 9.28 -9.36 -10.78
C ASP A 108 8.98 -7.88 -10.54
N PHE A 109 9.91 -7.21 -9.87
CA PHE A 109 9.88 -5.76 -9.69
C PHE A 109 10.29 -5.10 -11.04
N ASN A 110 9.36 -5.06 -11.99
CA ASN A 110 9.58 -4.53 -13.34
C ASN A 110 9.65 -2.98 -13.37
N SER A 111 9.98 -2.41 -14.52
CA SER A 111 10.10 -0.95 -14.73
C SER A 111 8.85 -0.17 -14.31
N GLN A 112 7.65 -0.64 -14.66
CA GLN A 112 6.38 0.01 -14.29
C GLN A 112 6.22 0.23 -12.78
N LYS A 113 6.71 -0.69 -11.95
CA LYS A 113 6.61 -0.55 -10.48
C LYS A 113 7.56 0.50 -9.91
N ARG A 114 8.69 0.74 -10.58
CA ARG A 114 9.60 1.85 -10.26
C ARG A 114 9.00 3.20 -10.67
N ASP A 115 8.22 3.23 -11.75
CA ASP A 115 7.56 4.46 -12.19
C ASP A 115 6.58 4.96 -11.12
N TYR A 116 5.78 4.08 -10.49
CA TYR A 116 4.92 4.46 -9.35
C TYR A 116 5.69 5.08 -8.19
N TYR A 117 6.91 4.59 -7.90
CA TYR A 117 7.75 5.17 -6.85
C TYR A 117 8.22 6.59 -7.20
N TYR A 118 8.72 6.80 -8.43
CA TYR A 118 9.17 8.12 -8.86
C TYR A 118 8.02 9.12 -8.97
N LEU A 119 6.88 8.70 -9.51
CA LEU A 119 5.67 9.52 -9.54
C LEU A 119 5.20 9.89 -8.13
N PHE A 120 5.21 8.94 -7.18
CA PHE A 120 4.93 9.23 -5.78
C PHE A 120 5.89 10.28 -5.22
N LEU A 121 7.21 10.13 -5.42
CA LEU A 121 8.19 11.09 -4.93
C LEU A 121 7.99 12.48 -5.55
N ASP A 122 7.69 12.55 -6.84
CA ASP A 122 7.52 13.82 -7.55
C ASP A 122 6.27 14.57 -7.12
N GLU A 123 5.16 13.87 -6.86
CA GLU A 123 3.98 14.48 -6.26
C GLU A 123 4.22 14.88 -4.79
N LEU A 124 4.94 14.07 -4.01
CA LEU A 124 5.16 14.34 -2.58
C LEU A 124 6.02 15.58 -2.35
N LYS A 125 7.01 15.81 -3.21
CA LYS A 125 7.89 17.00 -3.16
C LYS A 125 7.14 18.32 -3.31
N LYS A 126 5.92 18.30 -3.85
CA LYS A 126 5.08 19.50 -4.04
C LYS A 126 4.43 19.98 -2.74
N LEU A 127 4.49 19.19 -1.67
CA LEU A 127 3.89 19.52 -0.37
C LEU A 127 4.91 20.19 0.56
N ASP A 128 4.43 21.12 1.39
CA ASP A 128 5.26 21.74 2.43
C ASP A 128 5.75 20.70 3.45
N ASN A 129 6.98 20.87 3.94
CA ASN A 129 7.60 19.99 4.95
C ASN A 129 7.73 18.51 4.55
N TYR A 130 7.61 18.18 3.26
CA TYR A 130 7.63 16.78 2.79
C TYR A 130 8.88 16.01 3.22
N ASN A 131 10.04 16.64 3.35
CA ASN A 131 11.30 15.96 3.73
C ASN A 131 11.21 15.27 5.11
N PHE A 132 10.51 15.87 6.07
CA PHE A 132 10.33 15.28 7.40
C PHE A 132 9.43 14.05 7.31
N HIS A 133 8.26 14.20 6.68
CA HIS A 133 7.27 13.13 6.57
C HIS A 133 7.71 12.00 5.62
N LEU A 134 8.48 12.32 4.57
CA LEU A 134 9.06 11.33 3.65
C LEU A 134 9.95 10.34 4.42
N ARG A 135 10.74 10.79 5.40
CA ARG A 135 11.53 9.89 6.24
C ARG A 135 10.63 8.93 7.04
N THR A 136 9.52 9.44 7.58
CA THR A 136 8.53 8.61 8.28
C THR A 136 7.88 7.60 7.35
N ILE A 137 7.47 8.01 6.15
CA ILE A 137 6.86 7.13 5.14
C ILE A 137 7.85 6.04 4.70
N LEU A 138 9.09 6.41 4.36
CA LEU A 138 10.12 5.47 3.89
C LEU A 138 10.49 4.46 4.99
N ARG A 139 10.62 4.87 6.26
CA ARG A 139 10.90 3.94 7.38
C ARG A 139 9.81 2.91 7.63
N ASN A 140 8.56 3.22 7.27
CA ASN A 140 7.43 2.31 7.44
C ASN A 140 7.14 1.50 6.16
N THR A 141 7.73 1.91 5.03
CA THR A 141 7.59 1.24 3.74
C THR A 141 8.73 0.25 3.49
N LEU A 142 9.99 0.68 3.65
CA LEU A 142 11.20 -0.14 3.50
C LEU A 142 11.40 -1.04 4.74
#